data_AF-A0AAD9NG94-F1
#
_entry.id   AF-A0AAD9NG94-F1
#
_cell.length_a   1.000
_cell.length_b   1.000
_cell.length_c   1.000
_cell.angle_alpha   90.00
_cell.angle_beta   90.00
_cell.angle_gamma   90.00
#
_symmetry.space_group_name_H-M   'P 1'
#
loop_
_entity.id
_entity.type
_entity.pdbx_description
1 polymer ?
#
loop_
_entity_poly.entity_id
_entity_poly.type
_entity_poly.pdbx_seq_one_letter_code
_entity_poly.pdbx_strand_id
1 'polypeptide(L)' 'MGPTKVYRTVYENPASIRGMFGLTDTRNCTHGSDSEETAKREIGFFFPEFTTKEWQQVIKTEDHYPTDRNHVD' A
#
# COMPACT_ATOMS: atom_id res chain seq x y z
N MET A 1 -8.32 -2.40 1.72
CA MET A 1 -8.63 -3.28 0.56
C MET A 1 -10.02 -3.91 0.65
N GLY A 2 -10.47 -4.35 1.83
CA GLY A 2 -11.71 -5.13 2.01
C GLY A 2 -11.41 -6.63 2.16
N PRO A 3 -12.39 -7.47 2.55
CA PRO A 3 -12.20 -8.92 2.66
C PRO A 3 -11.73 -9.56 1.35
N THR A 4 -11.00 -10.67 1.43
CA THR A 4 -10.43 -11.34 0.24
C THR A 4 -11.48 -12.02 -0.64
N LYS A 5 -12.62 -12.39 -0.06
CA LYS A 5 -13.71 -13.11 -0.73
C LYS A 5 -14.62 -12.13 -1.46
N VAL A 6 -14.34 -11.92 -2.75
CA VAL A 6 -14.98 -10.87 -3.55
C VAL A 6 -16.49 -11.06 -3.61
N TYR A 7 -16.97 -12.30 -3.75
CA TYR A 7 -18.40 -12.59 -3.87
C TYR A 7 -19.23 -12.16 -2.65
N ARG A 8 -18.62 -12.06 -1.45
CA ARG A 8 -19.28 -11.47 -0.26
C ARG A 8 -19.02 -9.98 -0.16
N THR A 9 -17.79 -9.58 -0.45
CA THR A 9 -17.31 -8.21 -0.31
C THR A 9 -18.13 -7.21 -1.11
N VAL A 10 -18.62 -7.60 -2.30
CA VAL A 10 -19.49 -6.75 -3.12
C VAL A 10 -20.82 -6.38 -2.43
N TYR A 11 -21.28 -7.20 -1.47
CA TYR A 11 -22.51 -6.93 -0.70
C TYR A 11 -22.21 -6.34 0.68
N GLU A 12 -21.21 -6.87 1.39
CA GLU A 12 -20.88 -6.48 2.77
C GLU A 12 -20.06 -5.18 2.84
N ASN A 13 -19.18 -4.95 1.87
CA ASN A 13 -18.26 -3.81 1.84
C ASN A 13 -18.13 -3.25 0.40
N PRO A 14 -19.23 -2.81 -0.23
CA PRO A 14 -19.24 -2.40 -1.65
C PRO A 14 -18.29 -1.23 -1.95
N ALA A 15 -18.07 -0.33 -0.99
CA ALA A 15 -17.16 0.82 -1.14
C ALA A 15 -15.67 0.47 -0.95
N SER A 16 -15.34 -0.78 -0.60
CA SER A 16 -13.94 -1.21 -0.54
C SER A 16 -13.37 -1.41 -1.95
N ILE A 17 -12.03 -1.34 -2.10
CA ILE A 17 -11.36 -1.57 -3.40
C ILE A 17 -11.78 -2.92 -4.00
N ARG A 18 -11.80 -3.99 -3.19
CA ARG A 18 -12.23 -5.33 -3.61
C ARG A 18 -13.72 -5.39 -3.94
N GLY A 19 -14.56 -4.59 -3.29
CA GLY A 19 -15.99 -4.50 -3.58
C GLY A 19 -16.29 -3.75 -4.88
N MET A 20 -15.53 -2.69 -5.17
CA MET A 20 -15.71 -1.88 -6.38
C MET A 20 -15.07 -2.50 -7.63
N PHE A 21 -13.91 -3.15 -7.48
CA PHE A 21 -13.05 -3.53 -8.61
C PHE A 21 -12.64 -5.02 -8.63
N GLY A 22 -13.00 -5.81 -7.61
CA GLY A 22 -12.73 -7.24 -7.60
C GLY A 22 -13.62 -8.01 -8.58
N LEU A 23 -13.03 -8.96 -9.31
CA LEU A 23 -13.78 -9.81 -10.26
C LEU A 23 -14.06 -11.20 -9.67
N THR A 24 -13.06 -11.82 -9.05
CA THR A 24 -13.14 -13.13 -8.40
C THR A 24 -12.22 -13.18 -7.18
N ASP A 25 -12.33 -14.21 -6.34
CA ASP A 25 -11.46 -14.37 -5.16
C ASP A 25 -9.95 -14.36 -5.49
N THR A 26 -9.57 -14.88 -6.66
CA THR A 26 -8.17 -14.88 -7.15
C THR A 26 -7.86 -13.67 -8.04
N ARG A 27 -8.87 -12.99 -8.58
CA ARG A 27 -8.75 -11.74 -9.35
C ARG A 27 -9.40 -10.60 -8.56
N ASN A 28 -8.90 -10.36 -7.36
CA ASN A 28 -9.48 -9.42 -6.40
C ASN A 28 -8.86 -8.00 -6.47
N CYS A 29 -8.23 -7.65 -7.59
CA CYS A 29 -7.60 -6.35 -7.86
C CYS A 29 -6.33 -6.03 -7.05
N THR A 30 -6.24 -6.41 -5.77
CA THR A 30 -5.13 -5.97 -4.90
C THR A 30 -4.56 -7.07 -4.00
N HIS A 31 -3.23 -7.13 -3.90
CA HIS A 31 -2.47 -7.86 -2.89
C HIS A 31 -1.94 -6.89 -1.82
N GLY A 32 -1.79 -7.38 -0.59
CA GLY A 32 -1.14 -6.65 0.48
C GLY A 32 -0.71 -7.61 1.58
N SER A 33 0.39 -7.29 2.24
CA SER A 33 0.96 -8.10 3.32
C SER A 33 0.03 -8.17 4.52
N ASP A 34 0.09 -9.28 5.25
CA ASP A 34 -0.74 -9.58 6.41
C ASP A 34 -0.07 -9.25 7.76
N SER A 35 1.25 -9.03 7.77
CA SER A 35 2.00 -8.60 8.95
C SER A 35 3.17 -7.66 8.57
N GLU A 36 3.79 -7.06 9.57
CA GLU A 36 4.98 -6.22 9.37
C GLU A 36 6.18 -7.06 8.89
N GLU A 37 6.30 -8.29 9.38
CA GLU A 37 7.33 -9.24 8.97
C GLU A 37 7.18 -9.64 7.50
N THR A 38 5.96 -9.98 7.07
CA THR A 38 5.71 -10.32 5.66
C THR A 38 5.85 -9.09 4.77
N ALA A 39 5.47 -7.90 5.24
CA ALA A 39 5.71 -6.66 4.53
C ALA A 39 7.20 -6.39 4.30
N LYS A 40 8.04 -6.48 5.34
CA LYS A 40 9.51 -6.30 5.21
C LYS A 40 10.12 -7.28 4.21
N ARG A 41 9.68 -8.54 4.26
CA ARG A 41 10.13 -9.58 3.33
C ARG A 41 9.70 -9.30 1.89
N GLU A 42 8.44 -8.95 1.66
CA GLU A 42 7.89 -8.65 0.34
C GLU A 42 8.53 -7.39 -0.26
N ILE A 43 8.69 -6.34 0.54
CA ILE A 43 9.38 -5.10 0.14
C ILE A 43 10.81 -5.41 -0.30
N GLY A 44 11.59 -6.14 0.50
CA GLY A 44 12.97 -6.51 0.14
C GLY A 44 13.06 -7.46 -1.07
N PHE A 45 12.01 -8.23 -1.34
CA PHE A 45 11.94 -9.08 -2.54
C PHE A 45 11.73 -8.24 -3.81
N PHE A 46 10.79 -7.29 -3.80
CA PHE A 46 10.48 -6.46 -4.98
C PHE A 46 11.43 -5.27 -5.17
N PHE A 47 11.95 -4.71 -4.07
CA PHE A 47 12.82 -3.52 -4.04
C PHE A 47 14.06 -3.79 -3.17
N PRO A 48 15.03 -4.58 -3.64
CA PRO A 48 16.18 -5.00 -2.82
C PRO A 48 17.06 -3.86 -2.31
N GLU A 49 17.08 -2.74 -3.03
CA GLU A 49 17.86 -1.55 -2.70
C GLU A 49 17.11 -0.59 -1.77
N PHE A 50 15.83 -0.84 -1.48
CA PHE A 50 15.03 0.02 -0.62
C PHE A 50 15.19 -0.34 0.86
N THR A 51 15.41 0.67 1.69
CA THR A 51 15.37 0.54 3.16
C THR A 51 14.49 1.62 3.78
N THR A 52 13.60 1.20 4.68
CA THR A 52 12.74 2.14 5.42
C THR A 52 13.52 3.05 6.34
N LYS A 53 14.75 2.68 6.74
CA LYS A 53 15.58 3.47 7.67
C LYS A 53 16.01 4.80 7.06
N GLU A 54 16.40 4.82 5.79
CA GLU A 54 16.84 6.04 5.09
C GLU A 54 15.68 7.03 4.95
N TRP A 55 14.51 6.54 4.55
CA TRP A 55 13.28 7.34 4.49
C TRP A 55 12.85 7.90 5.86
N GLN A 56 12.93 7.09 6.91
CA GLN A 56 12.59 7.54 8.26
C GLN A 56 13.57 8.60 8.78
N GLN A 57 14.83 8.59 8.33
CA GLN A 57 15.79 9.64 8.68
C GLN A 57 15.43 10.96 8.01
N VAL A 58 15.09 10.95 6.71
CA VAL A 58 14.61 12.15 6.00
C VAL A 58 13.43 12.79 6.72
N ILE A 59 12.39 12.01 7.04
CA ILE A 59 11.19 12.55 7.70
C ILE A 59 11.50 13.11 9.10
N LYS A 60 12.38 12.47 9.87
CA LYS A 60 12.76 12.94 11.21
C LYS A 60 13.66 14.17 11.18
N THR A 61 14.40 14.39 10.09
CA THR A 61 15.17 15.62 9.87
C THR A 61 14.32 16.73 9.27
N GLU A 62 13.18 16.39 8.64
CA GLU A 62 12.25 17.30 7.96
C GLU A 62 10.98 17.64 8.76
N ASP A 63 11.07 17.74 10.10
CA ASP A 63 10.08 18.50 10.90
C ASP A 63 10.06 20.02 10.53
N HIS A 64 10.85 20.44 9.54
CA HIS A 64 10.75 21.72 8.84
C HIS A 64 10.32 21.50 7.39
N TYR A 65 9.00 21.43 7.16
CA TYR A 65 8.42 21.34 5.81
C TYR A 65 8.87 22.57 4.99
N PRO A 66 9.65 22.43 3.89
CA PRO A 66 9.65 23.46 2.87
C PRO A 66 8.34 23.26 2.09
N THR A 67 7.36 24.12 2.37
CA THR A 67 6.28 24.34 1.42
C THR A 67 6.89 24.99 0.18
N ASP A 68 7.38 24.19 -0.75
CA ASP A 68 7.48 24.67 -2.13
C ASP A 68 7.06 23.57 -3.09
N ARG A 69 5.74 23.54 -3.32
CA ARG A 69 5.23 23.17 -4.63
C ARG A 69 5.52 24.35 -5.56
N ASN A 70 6.74 24.48 -6.05
CA ASN A 70 7.02 25.15 -7.32
C ASN A 70 8.30 24.59 -7.94
N HIS A 71 8.21 24.49 -9.26
CA HIS A 71 9.30 24.38 -10.23
C HIS A 71 9.61 22.99 -10.82
N VAL A 72 8.87 22.74 -11.93
CA VAL A 72 9.22 22.17 -13.25
C VAL A 72 9.72 20.71 -13.35
N ASP A 73 9.23 19.90 -14.29
CA ASP A 73 8.60 20.21 -15.60
C ASP A 73 7.11 19.82 -15.76
#